data_AF-A0A8X6IIZ6-F1
#
_entry.id   AF-A0A8X6IIZ6-F1
#
_cell.length_a   1.000
_cell.length_b   1.000
_cell.length_c   1.000
_cell.angle_alpha   90.00
_cell.angle_beta   90.00
_cell.angle_gamma   90.00
#
_symmetry.space_group_name_H-M   'P 1'
#
loop_
_entity.id
_entity.type
_entity.pdbx_description
1 polymer ?
#
loop_
_entity_poly.entity_id
_entity_poly.type
_entity_poly.pdbx_seq_one_letter_code
_entity_poly.pdbx_strand_id
1 'polypeptide(L)'
;MTPEKCQPKPSEWSVDDVIRHVCTVDQNMVTHADLFRKHEIDGKALLLLNSEMMMKYMGLKLGPALKICNLIEKLKSKRYH
;
A
#
# COMPACT_ATOMS: atom_id res chain seq x y z
N MET A 1 23.04 13.64 15.31
CA MET A 1 21.71 14.08 14.83
C MET A 1 21.47 13.36 13.51
N THR A 2 20.66 12.30 13.51
CA THR A 2 20.20 11.70 12.25
C THR A 2 19.27 12.71 11.57
N PRO A 3 19.41 13.00 10.28
CA PRO A 3 18.44 13.87 9.63
C PRO A 3 17.08 13.17 9.74
N GLU A 4 16.10 13.83 10.36
CA GLU A 4 14.71 13.47 10.16
C GLU A 4 14.45 13.60 8.65
N LYS A 5 14.61 12.51 7.91
CA LYS A 5 14.16 12.45 6.53
C LYS A 5 12.67 12.74 6.61
N CYS A 6 12.23 13.89 6.06
CA CYS A 6 10.84 14.16 5.78
C CYS A 6 10.28 12.93 5.07
N GLN A 7 9.51 12.10 5.77
CA GLN A 7 8.94 10.92 5.15
C GLN A 7 8.03 11.41 4.04
N PRO A 8 8.22 10.92 2.79
CA PRO A 8 7.40 11.34 1.68
C PRO A 8 5.94 11.04 1.99
N LYS A 9 5.04 11.94 1.58
CA LYS A 9 3.61 11.73 1.80
C LYS A 9 3.19 10.43 1.11
N PRO A 10 2.16 9.71 1.59
CA PRO A 10 1.71 8.49 0.91
C PRO A 10 1.37 8.69 -0.57
N SER A 11 0.94 9.88 -0.98
CA SER A 11 0.69 10.24 -2.38
C SER A 11 1.95 10.45 -3.25
N GLU A 12 3.14 10.42 -2.65
CA GLU A 12 4.45 10.60 -3.29
C GLU A 12 5.26 9.29 -3.31
N TRP A 13 4.70 8.20 -2.76
CA TRP A 13 5.36 6.90 -2.75
C TRP A 13 5.50 6.32 -4.14
N SER A 14 6.70 5.82 -4.44
CA SER A 14 6.92 4.93 -5.58
C SER A 14 6.28 3.56 -5.32
N VAL A 15 6.24 2.71 -6.35
CA VAL A 15 5.80 1.32 -6.22
C VAL A 15 6.63 0.56 -5.17
N ASP A 16 7.95 0.77 -5.12
CA ASP A 16 8.80 0.11 -4.13
C ASP A 16 8.57 0.63 -2.71
N ASP A 17 8.21 1.90 -2.55
CA ASP A 17 7.82 2.46 -1.25
C ASP A 17 6.49 1.86 -0.77
N VAL A 18 5.51 1.68 -1.66
CA VAL A 18 4.26 0.98 -1.36
C VAL A 18 4.54 -0.46 -0.92
N ILE A 19 5.31 -1.22 -1.70
CA ILE A 19 5.66 -2.61 -1.36
C ILE A 19 6.35 -2.68 0.00
N ARG A 20 7.35 -1.83 0.23
CA ARG A 20 8.07 -1.76 1.50
C ARG A 20 7.10 -1.48 2.65
N HIS A 21 6.23 -0.50 2.49
CA HIS A 21 5.28 -0.11 3.54
C HIS A 21 4.29 -1.24 3.85
N VAL A 22 3.67 -1.83 2.83
CA VAL A 22 2.73 -2.95 3.00
C VAL A 22 3.42 -4.16 3.68
N CYS A 23 4.67 -4.46 3.32
CA CYS A 23 5.46 -5.52 3.95
C CYS A 23 5.89 -5.23 5.40
N THR A 24 6.01 -3.95 5.79
CA THR A 24 6.26 -3.59 7.20
C THR A 24 5.05 -3.86 8.10
N VAL A 25 3.84 -3.85 7.53
CA VAL A 25 2.57 -4.12 8.23
C VAL A 25 2.32 -5.62 8.33
N ASP A 26 2.64 -6.36 7.28
CA ASP A 26 2.55 -7.83 7.24
C ASP A 26 3.63 -8.39 6.31
N GLN A 27 4.62 -9.09 6.87
CA GLN A 27 5.70 -9.69 6.08
C GLN A 27 5.19 -10.71 5.06
N ASN A 28 4.01 -11.32 5.24
CA ASN A 28 3.43 -12.23 4.27
C ASN A 28 3.05 -11.53 2.95
N MET A 29 2.95 -10.20 2.95
CA MET A 29 2.69 -9.39 1.75
C MET A 29 3.85 -9.39 0.77
N VAL A 30 5.05 -9.82 1.18
CA VAL A 30 6.20 -9.99 0.28
C VAL A 30 5.85 -10.92 -0.88
N THR A 31 5.01 -11.94 -0.63
CA THR A 31 4.54 -12.87 -1.69
C THR A 31 3.66 -12.21 -2.75
N HIS A 32 3.16 -11.00 -2.48
CA HIS A 32 2.33 -10.22 -3.39
C HIS A 32 3.09 -9.04 -4.02
N ALA A 33 4.38 -8.83 -3.71
CA ALA A 33 5.16 -7.68 -4.18
C ALA A 33 5.13 -7.52 -5.72
N ASP A 34 5.23 -8.63 -6.45
CA ASP A 34 5.22 -8.61 -7.92
C ASP A 34 3.87 -8.19 -8.50
N LEU A 35 2.76 -8.39 -7.78
CA LEU A 35 1.46 -7.88 -8.19
C LEU A 35 1.44 -6.35 -8.13
N PHE A 36 1.97 -5.75 -7.06
CA PHE A 36 2.07 -4.29 -6.95
C PHE A 36 2.96 -3.71 -8.06
N ARG A 37 4.06 -4.38 -8.43
CA ARG A 37 4.89 -3.98 -9.57
C ARG A 37 4.18 -4.10 -10.91
N LYS A 38 3.58 -5.27 -11.17
CA LYS A 38 2.89 -5.55 -12.42
C LYS A 38 1.73 -4.59 -12.68
N HIS A 39 1.02 -4.20 -11.63
CA HIS A 39 -0.11 -3.27 -11.72
C HIS A 39 0.28 -1.81 -11.47
N GLU A 40 1.58 -1.52 -11.36
CA GLU A 40 2.12 -0.16 -11.16
C GLU A 40 1.45 0.59 -9.99
N ILE A 41 1.24 -0.12 -8.88
CA ILE A 41 0.56 0.42 -7.70
C ILE A 41 1.51 1.35 -6.94
N ASP A 42 1.54 2.61 -7.36
CA ASP A 42 2.20 3.71 -6.67
C ASP A 42 1.35 4.24 -5.49
N GLY A 43 1.86 5.24 -4.79
CA GLY A 43 1.19 5.86 -3.66
C GLY A 43 -0.18 6.46 -3.97
N LYS A 44 -0.39 7.01 -5.17
CA LYS A 44 -1.67 7.58 -5.59
C LYS A 44 -2.66 6.45 -5.89
N ALA A 45 -2.22 5.44 -6.63
CA ALA A 45 -3.03 4.26 -6.94
C ALA A 45 -3.44 3.53 -5.66
N LEU A 46 -2.52 3.34 -4.71
CA LEU A 46 -2.80 2.71 -3.42
C LEU A 46 -3.94 3.43 -2.67
N LEU A 47 -3.93 4.76 -2.65
CA LEU A 47 -4.98 5.54 -1.96
C LEU A 47 -6.35 5.47 -2.64
N LEU A 48 -6.41 5.08 -3.92
CA LEU A 48 -7.64 4.89 -4.68
C LEU A 48 -8.11 3.42 -4.72
N LEU A 49 -7.23 2.50 -4.33
CA LEU A 49 -7.47 1.07 -4.39
C LEU A 49 -8.63 0.67 -3.46
N ASN A 50 -9.48 -0.23 -3.95
CA ASN A 50 -10.58 -0.80 -3.19
C ASN A 50 -10.56 -2.34 -3.24
N SER A 51 -11.38 -2.97 -2.40
CA SER A 51 -11.42 -4.44 -2.26
C SER A 51 -11.82 -5.14 -3.55
N GLU A 52 -12.78 -4.60 -4.32
CA GLU A 52 -13.19 -5.18 -5.59
C GLU A 52 -12.03 -5.21 -6.59
N MET A 53 -11.28 -4.11 -6.72
CA MET A 53 -10.15 -4.03 -7.64
C MET A 53 -9.05 -5.03 -7.29
N MET A 54 -8.73 -5.14 -5.99
CA MET A 54 -7.74 -6.09 -5.49
C MET A 54 -8.14 -7.54 -5.77
N MET A 55 -9.40 -7.89 -5.51
CA MET A 55 -9.85 -9.27 -5.63
C MET A 55 -10.08 -9.68 -7.09
N LYS A 56 -10.73 -8.81 -7.88
CA LYS A 56 -11.15 -9.11 -9.25
C LYS A 56 -10.05 -8.92 -10.29
N TYR A 57 -9.22 -7.88 -10.14
CA TYR A 57 -8.23 -7.51 -11.17
C TYR A 57 -6.79 -7.83 -10.77
N MET A 58 -6.47 -7.85 -9.47
CA MET A 58 -5.12 -8.22 -8.99
C MET A 58 -5.03 -9.67 -8.49
N GLY A 59 -6.17 -10.38 -8.38
CA GLY A 59 -6.20 -11.78 -7.94
C GLY A 59 -5.89 -11.98 -6.46
N LEU A 60 -6.00 -10.94 -5.63
CA LEU A 60 -5.80 -11.05 -4.19
C LEU A 60 -7.00 -11.78 -3.54
N LYS A 61 -6.70 -12.62 -2.55
CA LYS A 61 -7.74 -13.25 -1.72
C LYS A 61 -8.33 -12.23 -0.74
N LEU A 62 -9.51 -12.56 -0.19
CA LEU A 62 -10.22 -11.72 0.77
C LEU A 62 -9.33 -11.27 1.94
N GLY A 63 -8.58 -12.20 2.54
CA GLY A 63 -7.69 -11.91 3.68
C GLY A 63 -6.69 -10.79 3.39
N PRO A 64 -5.81 -10.94 2.39
CA PRO A 64 -4.89 -9.87 1.99
C PRO A 64 -5.57 -8.56 1.60
N ALA A 65 -6.67 -8.61 0.85
CA ALA A 65 -7.41 -7.42 0.45
C ALA A 65 -7.94 -6.62 1.66
N LEU A 66 -8.49 -7.29 2.67
CA LEU A 66 -8.97 -6.64 3.90
C LEU A 66 -7.84 -5.97 4.70
N LYS A 67 -6.65 -6.61 4.77
CA LYS A 67 -5.49 -6.03 5.44
C LYS A 67 -5.03 -4.74 4.75
N ILE A 68 -5.02 -4.72 3.41
CA ILE A 68 -4.65 -3.55 2.61
C ILE A 68 -5.72 -2.45 2.75
N CYS A 69 -7.01 -2.77 2.76
CA CYS A 69 -8.07 -1.78 3.01
C CYS A 69 -7.89 -1.06 4.36
N ASN A 70 -7.68 -1.81 5.44
CA ASN A 70 -7.42 -1.24 6.77
C ASN A 70 -6.15 -0.36 6.80
N LEU A 71 -5.12 -0.74 6.03
CA LEU A 71 -3.93 0.08 5.88
C LEU A 71 -4.23 1.41 5.17
N ILE A 72 -4.96 1.36 4.07
CA ILE A 72 -5.36 2.55 3.29
C ILE A 72 -6.19 3.50 4.15
N GLU A 73 -7.13 2.99 4.95
CA GLU A 73 -7.93 3.78 5.88
C GLU A 73 -7.03 4.54 6.88
N LYS A 74 -6.07 3.85 7.50
CA LYS A 74 -5.11 4.48 8.42
C LYS A 74 -4.25 5.55 7.74
N LEU A 75 -3.86 5.34 6.48
CA LEU A 75 -3.10 6.32 5.71
C LEU A 75 -3.92 7.57 5.38
N LYS A 76 -5.22 7.40 5.12
CA LYS A 76 -6.15 8.51 4.87
C LYS A 76 -6.49 9.27 6.15
N SER A 77 -6.68 8.60 7.28
CA SER A 77 -6.97 9.26 8.56
C SER A 77 -5.81 10.12 9.06
N LYS A 78 -4.56 9.71 8.79
CA LYS A 78 -3.36 10.53 9.09
C LYS A 78 -3.26 11.83 8.29
N ARG A 79 -4.13 12.08 7.29
CA ARG A 79 -4.21 13.36 6.58
C ARG A 79 -5.08 14.42 7.28
N TYR A 80 -5.87 14.04 8.30
CA TYR A 80 -6.80 14.95 8.98
C TYR A 80 -6.34 15.40 10.37
N HIS A 81 -5.09 15.09 10.75
CA HIS A 81 -4.41 15.62 11.93
C HIS A 81 -3.08 16.24 11.52
#